data_AF-A0A382J547-F1
#
_entry.id   AF-A0A382J547-F1
#
_cell.length_a   1.000
_cell.length_b   1.000
_cell.length_c   1.000
_cell.angle_alpha   90.00
_cell.angle_beta   90.00
_cell.angle_gamma   90.00
#
_symmetry.space_group_name_H-M   'P 1'
#
loop_
_entity.id
_entity.type
_entity.pdbx_description
1 polymer ?
#
loop_
_entity_poly.entity_id
_entity_poly.type
_entity_poly.pdbx_seq_one_letter_code
_entity_poly.pdbx_strand_id
1 'polypeptide(L)'
;RILEKRFNIPSKSIDSTRFTTDLKMDVLSESGLIKGNVKKNVRLINSIRTRYAHKLEPNEQRIGNYIRELDYLGSAPKLTSANKKFEKYRLCVIKTYSVLDKMKK
;
A
#
# COMPACT_ATOMS: atom_id res chain seq x y z
N ARG A 1 12.55 -0.57 -2.54
CA ARG A 1 13.99 -0.58 -2.18
C ARG A 1 14.28 -0.77 -0.68
N ILE A 2 13.29 -0.80 0.23
CA ILE A 2 13.54 -1.21 1.64
C ILE A 2 14.20 -2.59 1.68
N LEU A 3 13.67 -3.55 0.91
CA LEU A 3 14.18 -4.92 0.85
C LEU A 3 15.65 -5.05 0.44
N GLU A 4 16.06 -4.22 -0.51
CA GLU A 4 17.45 -4.10 -0.96
C GLU A 4 18.33 -3.49 0.14
N LYS A 5 17.90 -2.37 0.73
CA LYS A 5 18.70 -1.63 1.72
C LYS A 5 18.80 -2.31 3.09
N ARG A 6 17.74 -3.00 3.53
CA ARG A 6 17.63 -3.58 4.88
C ARG A 6 17.99 -5.07 4.93
N PHE A 7 17.84 -5.80 3.83
CA PHE A 7 18.04 -7.26 3.79
C PHE A 7 18.99 -7.72 2.68
N ASN A 8 19.64 -6.79 1.97
CA ASN A 8 20.54 -7.08 0.86
C ASN A 8 19.91 -7.95 -0.25
N ILE A 9 18.58 -7.93 -0.38
CA ILE A 9 17.90 -8.67 -1.45
C ILE A 9 18.21 -7.98 -2.79
N PRO A 10 18.78 -8.68 -3.79
CA PRO A 10 19.14 -8.06 -5.05
C PRO A 10 17.94 -7.42 -5.75
N SER A 11 18.12 -6.24 -6.32
CA SER A 11 17.08 -5.53 -7.09
C SER A 11 16.47 -6.40 -8.18
N LYS A 12 17.29 -7.15 -8.93
CA LYS A 12 16.84 -8.13 -9.93
C LYS A 12 15.88 -9.18 -9.38
N SER A 13 16.07 -9.61 -8.13
CA SER A 13 15.18 -10.55 -7.46
C SER A 13 13.91 -9.85 -7.00
N ILE A 14 14.01 -8.62 -6.50
CA ILE A 14 12.86 -7.80 -6.10
C ILE A 14 11.92 -7.54 -7.28
N ASP A 15 12.46 -7.26 -8.46
CA ASP A 15 11.66 -6.91 -9.63
C ASP A 15 11.17 -8.15 -10.42
N SER A 16 11.60 -9.35 -10.01
CA SER A 16 11.13 -10.61 -10.59
C SER A 16 9.66 -10.87 -10.31
N THR A 17 8.95 -11.43 -11.29
CA THR A 17 7.56 -11.89 -11.15
C THR A 17 7.42 -13.01 -10.11
N ARG A 18 8.50 -13.77 -9.85
CA ARG A 18 8.54 -14.82 -8.83
C ARG A 18 8.58 -14.27 -7.41
N PHE A 19 9.05 -13.03 -7.24
CA PHE A 19 9.09 -12.36 -5.95
C PHE A 19 7.89 -11.42 -5.83
N THR A 20 6.74 -12.04 -5.54
CA THR A 20 5.43 -11.40 -5.58
C THR A 20 5.30 -10.28 -4.54
N THR A 21 4.29 -9.42 -4.71
CA THR A 21 4.00 -8.36 -3.72
C THR A 21 3.69 -8.94 -2.35
N ASP A 22 3.07 -10.12 -2.28
CA ASP A 22 2.75 -10.78 -1.01
C ASP A 22 4.03 -11.23 -0.29
N LEU A 23 4.97 -11.87 -1.00
CA LEU A 23 6.27 -12.23 -0.42
C LEU A 23 7.05 -11.01 0.09
N LYS A 24 7.02 -9.90 -0.67
CA LYS A 24 7.62 -8.62 -0.23
C LYS A 24 6.98 -8.13 1.07
N MET A 25 5.67 -8.28 1.21
CA MET A 25 4.91 -7.86 2.37
C MET A 25 5.16 -8.74 3.59
N ASP A 26 5.29 -10.05 3.39
CA ASP A 26 5.58 -11.00 4.46
C ASP A 26 6.97 -10.72 5.04
N VAL A 27 8.00 -10.58 4.20
CA VAL A 27 9.36 -10.23 4.66
C VAL A 27 9.35 -8.96 5.51
N LEU A 28 8.69 -7.88 5.05
CA LEU A 28 8.61 -6.63 5.80
C LEU A 28 7.80 -6.74 7.10
N SER A 29 6.80 -7.63 7.13
CA SER A 29 5.95 -7.84 8.30
C SER A 29 6.68 -8.65 9.37
N GLU A 30 7.28 -9.77 8.97
CA GLU A 30 8.04 -10.66 9.86
C GLU A 30 9.29 -9.97 10.41
N SER A 31 9.88 -9.04 9.66
CA SER A 31 10.98 -8.22 10.16
C SER A 31 10.54 -7.10 11.13
N GLY A 32 9.24 -6.97 11.41
CA GLY A 32 8.69 -5.91 12.26
C GLY A 32 8.75 -4.49 11.67
N LEU A 33 9.13 -4.33 10.38
CA LEU A 33 9.25 -3.02 9.74
C LEU A 33 7.87 -2.43 9.42
N ILE A 34 6.92 -3.26 9.02
CA ILE A 34 5.52 -2.86 8.82
C ILE A 34 4.61 -3.58 9.80
N LYS A 35 3.77 -2.81 10.49
CA LYS A 35 2.80 -3.33 11.47
C LYS A 35 1.55 -2.47 11.54
N GLY A 36 0.49 -3.03 12.14
CA GLY A 36 -0.79 -2.34 12.35
C GLY A 36 -1.34 -1.68 11.08
N ASN A 37 -1.72 -0.41 11.20
CA ASN A 37 -2.36 0.37 10.14
C ASN A 37 -1.49 0.51 8.88
N VAL A 38 -0.16 0.53 9.00
CA VAL A 38 0.74 0.59 7.83
C VAL A 38 0.63 -0.70 7.02
N LYS A 39 0.70 -1.87 7.68
CA LYS A 39 0.54 -3.17 7.03
C LYS A 39 -0.82 -3.30 6.35
N LYS A 40 -1.90 -2.91 7.05
CA LYS A 40 -3.27 -2.90 6.52
C LYS A 40 -3.39 -2.02 5.28
N ASN A 41 -2.91 -0.77 5.34
CA ASN A 41 -2.96 0.14 4.21
C ASN A 41 -2.24 -0.39 2.97
N VAL A 42 -1.04 -0.94 3.12
CA VAL A 42 -0.30 -1.47 1.96
C VAL A 42 -1.05 -2.65 1.31
N ARG A 43 -1.65 -3.55 2.11
CA ARG A 43 -2.49 -4.65 1.58
C ARG A 43 -3.70 -4.14 0.81
N LEU A 44 -4.43 -3.17 1.38
CA LEU A 44 -5.61 -2.58 0.74
C LEU A 44 -5.24 -1.84 -0.56
N ILE A 45 -4.17 -1.05 -0.55
CA ILE A 45 -3.66 -0.34 -1.73
C ILE A 45 -3.27 -1.33 -2.84
N ASN A 46 -2.57 -2.41 -2.50
CA ASN A 46 -2.23 -3.45 -3.48
C ASN A 46 -3.49 -4.13 -4.04
N SER A 47 -4.47 -4.44 -3.19
CA SER A 47 -5.75 -5.03 -3.62
C SER A 47 -6.53 -4.14 -4.57
N ILE A 48 -6.56 -2.82 -4.32
CA ILE A 48 -7.18 -1.83 -5.21
C ILE A 48 -6.44 -1.80 -6.55
N ARG A 49 -5.10 -1.73 -6.54
CA ARG A 49 -4.29 -1.69 -7.76
C ARG A 49 -4.48 -2.94 -8.61
N THR A 50 -4.45 -4.12 -8.00
CA THR A 50 -4.65 -5.40 -8.70
C THR A 50 -6.01 -5.45 -9.38
N ARG A 51 -7.07 -4.96 -8.73
CA ARG A 51 -8.42 -4.92 -9.35
C ARG A 51 -8.51 -4.01 -10.57
N TYR A 52 -7.80 -2.88 -10.58
CA TYR A 52 -7.72 -2.02 -11.77
C TYR A 52 -6.77 -2.55 -12.85
N ALA A 53 -5.78 -3.37 -12.48
CA ALA A 53 -4.79 -3.91 -13.43
C ALA A 53 -5.36 -5.07 -14.27
N HIS A 54 -6.28 -5.87 -13.71
CA HIS A 54 -6.96 -6.91 -14.47
C HIS A 54 -8.12 -6.28 -15.25
N LYS A 55 -8.15 -6.47 -16.57
CA LYS A 55 -9.09 -5.89 -17.56
C LYS A 55 -10.57 -6.30 -17.40
N LEU A 56 -10.96 -6.78 -16.23
CA LEU A 56 -12.36 -7.00 -15.86
C LEU A 56 -12.95 -5.68 -15.35
N GLU A 57 -14.26 -5.48 -15.49
CA GLU A 57 -14.91 -4.32 -14.89
C GLU A 57 -14.57 -4.25 -13.39
N PRO A 58 -13.92 -3.16 -12.93
CA PRO A 58 -13.54 -3.03 -11.55
C PRO A 58 -14.79 -3.09 -10.69
N ASN A 59 -14.84 -3.98 -9.69
CA ASN A 59 -15.93 -4.00 -8.73
C ASN A 59 -15.87 -2.71 -7.88
N GLU A 60 -16.54 -1.67 -8.35
CA GLU A 60 -16.49 -0.31 -7.80
C GLU A 60 -17.00 -0.24 -6.36
N GLN A 61 -17.96 -1.11 -6.00
CA GLN A 61 -18.46 -1.25 -4.64
C GLN A 61 -17.37 -1.79 -3.71
N ARG A 62 -16.68 -2.86 -4.12
CA ARG A 62 -15.59 -3.47 -3.35
C ARG A 62 -14.39 -2.55 -3.22
N ILE A 63 -14.06 -1.82 -4.28
CA ILE A 63 -13.03 -0.77 -4.25
C ILE A 63 -13.43 0.36 -3.30
N GLY A 64 -14.70 0.78 -3.32
CA GLY A 64 -15.24 1.74 -2.36
C GLY A 64 -15.07 1.29 -0.91
N ASN A 65 -15.35 0.01 -0.62
CA ASN A 65 -15.18 -0.55 0.73
C ASN A 65 -13.71 -0.57 1.15
N TYR A 66 -12.79 -1.00 0.28
CA TYR A 66 -11.36 -0.95 0.59
C TYR A 66 -10.86 0.47 0.87
N ILE A 67 -11.33 1.45 0.12
CA ILE A 67 -10.96 2.86 0.35
C ILE A 67 -11.51 3.36 1.69
N ARG A 68 -12.73 2.96 2.07
CA ARG A 68 -13.29 3.29 3.39
C ARG A 68 -12.50 2.67 4.53
N GLU A 69 -12.01 1.44 4.35
CA GLU A 69 -11.20 0.73 5.35
C GLU A 69 -9.77 1.26 5.50
N LEU A 70 -9.27 2.05 4.54
CA LEU A 70 -7.94 2.67 4.67
C LEU A 70 -7.87 3.57 5.91
N ASP A 71 -6.78 3.43 6.66
CA ASP A 71 -6.50 4.24 7.83
C ASP A 71 -5.72 5.50 7.43
N TYR A 72 -6.08 6.63 8.02
CA TYR A 72 -5.25 7.83 7.91
C TYR A 72 -4.03 7.66 8.80
N LEU A 73 -2.84 7.72 8.20
CA LEU A 73 -1.59 7.73 8.95
C LEU A 73 -1.24 9.18 9.31
N GLY A 74 -1.44 9.54 10.58
CA GLY A 74 -1.33 10.90 11.10
C GLY A 74 -2.69 11.60 11.22
N SER A 75 -2.69 12.94 11.27
CA SER A 75 -3.92 13.71 11.42
C SER A 75 -4.88 13.49 10.25
N ALA A 76 -6.13 13.18 10.56
CA ALA A 76 -7.18 13.04 9.56
C ALA A 76 -7.41 14.39 8.86
N PRO A 77 -7.24 14.48 7.55
CA PRO A 77 -7.48 15.71 6.81
C PRO A 77 -8.98 16.00 6.74
N LYS A 78 -9.32 17.29 6.73
CA LYS A 78 -10.69 17.74 6.40
C LYS A 78 -10.89 17.47 4.91
N LEU A 79 -11.70 16.46 4.59
CA LEU A 79 -12.08 16.16 3.20
C LEU A 79 -13.01 17.27 2.70
N THR A 80 -12.55 18.07 1.74
CA THR A 80 -13.29 19.24 1.23
C THR A 80 -13.86 19.05 -0.17
N SER A 81 -13.49 17.98 -0.90
CA SER A 81 -13.96 17.78 -2.28
C SER A 81 -15.28 17.01 -2.36
N ALA A 82 -15.98 17.19 -3.49
CA ALA A 82 -17.13 16.37 -3.87
C ALA A 82 -16.76 14.89 -4.08
N ASN A 83 -15.49 14.58 -4.39
CA ASN A 83 -15.02 13.22 -4.66
C ASN A 83 -14.22 12.62 -3.50
N LYS A 84 -14.90 12.53 -2.34
CA LYS A 84 -14.34 12.10 -1.05
C LYS A 84 -13.65 10.73 -1.10
N LYS A 85 -14.10 9.82 -1.98
CA LYS A 85 -13.53 8.47 -2.17
C LYS A 85 -12.10 8.55 -2.69
N PHE A 86 -11.89 9.14 -3.87
CA PHE A 86 -10.55 9.18 -4.47
C PHE A 86 -9.60 10.11 -3.73
N GLU A 87 -10.13 11.15 -3.07
CA GLU A 87 -9.33 12.00 -2.20
C GLU A 87 -8.77 11.22 -1.00
N LYS A 88 -9.62 10.48 -0.27
CA LYS A 88 -9.17 9.59 0.81
C LYS A 88 -8.10 8.61 0.32
N TYR A 89 -8.35 7.94 -0.80
CA TYR A 89 -7.39 7.01 -1.40
C TYR A 89 -6.03 7.67 -1.64
N ARG A 90 -6.01 8.81 -2.34
CA ARG A 90 -4.79 9.56 -2.66
C ARG A 90 -4.01 9.93 -1.41
N LEU A 91 -4.69 10.44 -0.40
CA LEU A 91 -4.07 10.82 0.88
C LEU A 91 -3.45 9.62 1.61
N CYS A 92 -4.20 8.52 1.73
CA CYS A 92 -3.72 7.30 2.35
C CYS A 92 -2.52 6.70 1.59
N VAL A 93 -2.52 6.72 0.26
CA VAL A 93 -1.38 6.28 -0.56
C VAL A 93 -0.14 7.13 -0.29
N ILE A 94 -0.25 8.46 -0.37
CA ILE A 94 0.87 9.38 -0.15
C ILE A 94 1.46 9.20 1.25
N LYS A 95 0.62 9.17 2.28
CA LYS A 95 1.06 9.03 3.67
C LYS A 95 1.69 7.66 3.91
N THR A 96 1.11 6.58 3.40
CA THR A 96 1.67 5.23 3.52
C THR A 96 3.02 5.14 2.82
N TYR A 97 3.14 5.68 1.61
CA TYR A 97 4.41 5.71 0.89
C TYR A 97 5.47 6.53 1.65
N SER A 98 5.11 7.70 2.20
CA SER A 98 6.03 8.51 3.01
C SER A 98 6.55 7.76 4.24
N VAL A 99 5.70 6.99 4.92
CA VAL A 99 6.11 6.15 6.05
C VAL A 99 7.08 5.05 5.61
N LEU A 100 6.78 4.35 4.51
CA LEU A 100 7.67 3.34 3.94
C LEU A 100 9.00 3.92 3.47
N ASP A 101 9.00 5.11 2.89
CA ASP A 101 10.22 5.76 2.40
C ASP A 101 11.19 6.08 3.53
N LYS A 102 10.67 6.49 4.70
CA LYS A 102 11.46 6.72 5.91
C LYS A 102 12.14 5.45 6.44
N MET A 103 11.59 4.26 6.16
CA MET A 103 12.17 2.97 6.56
C MET A 103 13.35 2.50 5.70
N LYS A 104 13.63 3.20 4.58
CA LYS A 104 14.78 2.91 3.71
C LYS A 104 16.11 3.36 4.31
N LYS A 105 16.09 4.34 5.22
CA LYS A 105 17.21 4.73 6.07
C LYS A 105 17.32 3.71 7.19
#